data_AF-A0A0D0J4C3-F1
#
_entry.id   AF-A0A0D0J4C3-F1
#
_cell.length_a   1.000
_cell.length_b   1.000
_cell.length_c   1.000
_cell.angle_alpha   90.00
_cell.angle_beta   90.00
_cell.angle_gamma   90.00
#
_symmetry.space_group_name_H-M   'P 1'
#
loop_
_entity.id
_entity.type
_entity.pdbx_description
1 polymer ?
#
loop_
_entity_poly.entity_id
_entity_poly.type
_entity_poly.pdbx_seq_one_letter_code
_entity_poly.pdbx_strand_id
1 'polypeptide(L)'
;MSTSAKAEEYSFTASNTTASTITKIFVSENKKDWGYFEIGSGIKPGKTVNLEWDQSTNSENCSQWVKATYADGSESEPAKFDFCEDGLELNF
;
A
#
# COMPACT_ATOMS: atom_id res chain seq x y z
N MET A 1 -32.52 -3.59 2.89
CA MET A 1 -31.88 -4.91 2.88
C MET A 1 -30.44 -4.69 3.31
N SER A 2 -30.11 -5.08 4.55
CA SER A 2 -28.75 -4.95 5.08
C SER A 2 -27.86 -5.98 4.40
N THR A 3 -27.10 -5.56 3.40
CA THR A 3 -25.96 -6.33 2.91
C THR A 3 -24.79 -6.06 3.86
N SER A 4 -24.71 -6.84 4.93
CA SER A 4 -23.41 -7.19 5.54
C SER A 4 -22.58 -7.89 4.46
N ALA A 5 -21.96 -7.12 3.58
CA ALA A 5 -20.75 -7.58 2.91
C ALA A 5 -19.64 -7.32 3.92
N LYS A 6 -19.03 -8.42 4.36
CA LYS A 6 -17.94 -8.45 5.32
C LYS A 6 -16.97 -7.30 5.00
N ALA A 7 -16.62 -6.54 6.02
CA ALA A 7 -15.29 -5.99 6.11
C ALA A 7 -14.32 -7.18 6.14
N GLU A 8 -14.14 -7.86 5.00
CA GLU A 8 -12.91 -8.58 4.76
C GLU A 8 -11.90 -7.43 4.70
N GLU A 9 -11.18 -7.29 5.80
CA GLU A 9 -10.05 -6.39 5.97
C GLU A 9 -9.24 -6.49 4.67
N TYR A 10 -9.27 -5.46 3.80
CA TYR A 10 -8.50 -5.48 2.57
C TYR A 10 -7.04 -5.43 2.97
N SER A 11 -6.45 -6.62 3.15
CA SER A 11 -5.07 -6.79 3.52
C SER A 11 -4.26 -7.06 2.28
N PHE A 12 -3.13 -6.39 2.17
CA PHE A 12 -2.18 -6.60 1.09
C PHE A 12 -0.78 -6.77 1.68
N THR A 13 0.08 -7.48 0.97
CA THR A 13 1.48 -7.62 1.35
C THR A 13 2.32 -6.58 0.65
N ALA A 14 3.32 -6.06 1.35
CA ALA A 14 4.33 -5.17 0.79
C ALA A 14 5.71 -5.77 1.01
N SER A 15 6.40 -6.10 -0.07
CA SER A 15 7.72 -6.71 -0.10
C SER A 15 8.76 -5.72 -0.61
N ASN A 16 9.82 -5.54 0.16
CA ASN A 16 10.97 -4.75 -0.27
C ASN A 16 11.98 -5.64 -0.99
N THR A 17 12.03 -5.58 -2.32
CA THR A 17 13.01 -6.32 -3.12
C THR A 17 14.28 -5.50 -3.39
N THR A 18 14.29 -4.23 -2.96
CA THR A 18 15.43 -3.32 -3.09
C THR A 18 16.46 -3.49 -1.97
N ALA A 19 17.61 -2.82 -2.12
CA ALA A 19 18.67 -2.77 -1.11
C ALA A 19 18.46 -1.70 -0.02
N SER A 20 17.50 -0.78 -0.21
CA SER A 20 17.24 0.33 0.72
C SER A 20 15.97 0.07 1.52
N THR A 21 15.97 0.34 2.81
CA THR A 21 14.76 0.19 3.66
C THR A 21 13.64 1.10 3.16
N ILE A 22 12.44 0.57 2.97
CA ILE A 22 11.24 1.39 2.70
C ILE A 22 10.81 2.02 4.01
N THR A 23 10.66 3.34 4.03
CA THR A 23 10.28 4.11 5.23
C THR A 23 8.83 4.57 5.20
N LYS A 24 8.24 4.73 4.00
CA LYS A 24 6.82 5.06 3.79
C LYS A 24 6.30 4.43 2.51
N ILE A 25 5.03 4.05 2.50
CA ILE A 25 4.29 3.67 1.30
C ILE A 25 3.19 4.70 1.09
N PHE A 26 3.16 5.33 -0.08
CA PHE A 26 2.18 6.33 -0.45
C PHE A 26 1.12 5.72 -1.37
N VAL A 27 -0.10 6.21 -1.25
CA VAL A 27 -1.24 5.78 -2.06
C VAL A 27 -2.03 6.98 -2.58
N SER A 28 -2.53 6.92 -3.81
CA SER A 28 -3.25 8.03 -4.45
C SER A 28 -4.16 7.57 -5.58
N GLU A 29 -5.38 8.12 -5.64
CA GLU A 29 -6.29 7.90 -6.78
C GLU A 29 -5.82 8.63 -8.05
N ASN A 30 -5.14 9.76 -7.89
CA ASN A 30 -4.98 10.78 -8.93
C ASN A 30 -3.52 11.21 -9.21
N LYS A 31 -2.54 10.63 -8.51
CA LYS A 31 -1.10 11.01 -8.50
C LYS A 31 -0.78 12.43 -8.01
N LYS A 32 -1.75 13.16 -7.46
CA LYS A 32 -1.58 14.53 -6.97
C LYS A 32 -1.68 14.59 -5.46
N ASP A 33 -2.74 13.99 -4.91
CA ASP A 33 -3.01 13.92 -3.48
C ASP A 33 -2.61 12.53 -2.99
N TRP A 34 -1.71 12.47 -2.02
CA TRP A 34 -1.13 11.22 -1.55
C TRP A 34 -1.44 11.00 -0.07
N GLY A 35 -2.15 9.92 0.22
CA GLY A 35 -2.16 9.30 1.53
C GLY A 35 -0.89 8.47 1.74
N TYR A 36 -0.68 7.97 2.95
CA TYR A 36 0.42 7.06 3.23
C TYR A 36 0.04 6.05 4.30
N PHE A 37 0.66 4.88 4.23
CA PHE A 37 0.58 3.85 5.25
C PHE A 37 1.71 4.03 6.26
N GLU A 38 1.37 4.00 7.54
CA GLU A 38 2.32 3.96 8.63
C GLU A 38 2.88 2.54 8.78
N ILE A 39 4.16 2.36 8.43
CA ILE A 39 4.83 1.05 8.42
C ILE A 39 5.85 0.89 9.57
N GLY A 40 5.70 1.71 10.62
CA GLY A 40 6.55 1.68 11.82
C GLY A 40 8.01 1.95 11.50
N SER A 41 8.90 1.00 11.83
CA SER A 41 10.34 1.10 11.54
C SER A 41 10.71 0.93 10.06
N GLY A 42 9.72 0.74 9.19
CA GLY A 42 9.93 0.49 7.76
C GLY A 42 10.10 -1.00 7.41
N ILE A 43 10.14 -1.27 6.11
CA ILE A 43 10.32 -2.60 5.54
C ILE A 43 11.76 -2.74 5.11
N LYS A 44 12.54 -3.55 5.84
CA LYS A 44 13.95 -3.82 5.54
C LYS A 44 14.10 -4.59 4.20
N PRO A 45 15.27 -4.51 3.55
CA PRO A 45 15.57 -5.30 2.35
C PRO A 45 15.23 -6.78 2.52
N GLY A 46 14.55 -7.36 1.54
CA GLY A 46 14.11 -8.76 1.51
C GLY A 46 13.04 -9.12 2.55
N LYS A 47 12.35 -8.13 3.13
CA LYS A 47 11.24 -8.36 4.05
C LYS A 47 9.90 -8.04 3.40
N THR A 48 8.90 -8.77 3.87
CA THR A 48 7.50 -8.60 3.53
C THR A 48 6.73 -8.29 4.80
N VAL A 49 5.81 -7.34 4.72
CA VAL A 49 4.87 -7.02 5.79
C VAL A 49 3.45 -7.12 5.28
N ASN A 50 2.52 -7.42 6.17
CA ASN A 50 1.09 -7.36 5.89
C ASN A 50 0.58 -5.98 6.31
N LEU A 51 -0.15 -5.31 5.42
CA LEU A 51 -0.74 -4.00 5.65
C LEU A 51 -2.24 -4.11 5.47
N GLU A 52 -2.98 -3.39 6.29
CA GLU A 52 -4.43 -3.35 6.28
C GLU A 52 -4.88 -2.01 5.70
N TRP A 53 -5.80 -2.06 4.74
CA TRP A 53 -6.48 -0.89 4.25
C TRP A 53 -7.46 -0.37 5.30
N ASP A 54 -7.39 0.93 5.61
CA ASP A 54 -8.26 1.52 6.62
C ASP A 54 -9.71 1.53 6.13
N GLN A 55 -10.63 0.99 6.94
CA GLN A 55 -12.03 0.87 6.55
C GLN A 55 -12.72 2.22 6.30
N SER A 56 -12.20 3.31 6.88
CA SER A 56 -12.74 4.66 6.66
C SER A 56 -12.52 5.16 5.24
N THR A 57 -11.59 4.57 4.48
CA THR A 57 -11.34 4.89 3.07
C THR A 57 -11.94 3.87 2.11
N ASN A 58 -12.81 2.96 2.58
CA ASN A 58 -13.50 1.98 1.73
C ASN A 58 -14.46 2.59 0.68
N SER A 59 -14.74 3.89 0.77
CA SER A 59 -15.49 4.61 -0.28
C SER A 59 -14.61 5.10 -1.43
N GLU A 60 -13.29 5.00 -1.31
CA GLU A 60 -12.34 5.34 -2.37
C GLU A 60 -12.32 4.26 -3.46
N ASN A 61 -11.80 4.63 -4.64
CA ASN A 61 -11.63 3.68 -5.74
C ASN A 61 -10.59 2.62 -5.38
N CYS A 62 -10.83 1.36 -5.73
CA CYS A 62 -9.84 0.29 -5.55
C CYS A 62 -8.58 0.46 -6.41
N SER A 63 -8.72 1.17 -7.53
CA SER A 63 -7.64 1.45 -8.48
C SER A 63 -6.76 2.60 -7.98
N GLN A 64 -5.66 2.27 -7.32
CA GLN A 64 -4.80 3.22 -6.60
C GLN A 64 -3.38 3.20 -7.14
N TRP A 65 -2.76 4.38 -7.17
CA TRP A 65 -1.34 4.52 -7.45
C TRP A 65 -0.56 4.37 -6.16
N VAL A 66 0.49 3.56 -6.20
CA VAL A 66 1.35 3.30 -5.06
C VAL A 66 2.79 3.65 -5.41
N LYS A 67 3.49 4.26 -4.46
CA LYS A 67 4.94 4.46 -4.50
C LYS A 67 5.55 4.30 -3.11
N ALA A 68 6.84 3.99 -3.02
CA ALA A 68 7.58 3.90 -1.77
C ALA A 68 8.61 5.02 -1.65
N THR A 69 8.88 5.48 -0.42
CA THR A 69 10.06 6.27 -0.09
C THR A 69 11.07 5.40 0.62
N TYR A 70 12.32 5.47 0.19
CA TYR A 70 13.43 4.69 0.73
C TYR A 70 14.23 5.50 1.76
N ALA A 71 15.00 4.81 2.59
CA ALA A 71 15.81 5.43 3.65
C ALA A 71 16.95 6.32 3.11
N ASP A 72 17.33 6.16 1.84
CA ASP A 72 18.26 7.06 1.14
C ASP A 72 17.60 8.36 0.63
N GLY A 73 16.30 8.50 0.83
CA GLY A 73 15.51 9.66 0.40
C GLY A 73 14.99 9.58 -1.04
N SER A 74 15.32 8.53 -1.79
CA SER A 74 14.74 8.30 -3.11
C SER A 74 13.31 7.75 -3.03
N GLU A 75 12.55 7.86 -4.13
CA GLU A 75 11.20 7.31 -4.25
C GLU A 75 11.12 6.33 -5.42
N SER A 76 10.26 5.32 -5.30
CA SER A 76 9.93 4.44 -6.42
C SER A 76 9.08 5.17 -7.46
N GLU A 77 9.10 4.67 -8.69
CA GLU A 77 8.11 5.10 -9.67
C GLU A 77 6.69 4.70 -9.22
N PRO A 78 5.68 5.58 -9.40
CA PRO A 78 4.29 5.23 -9.13
C PRO A 78 3.76 4.13 -10.04
N ALA A 79 3.35 3.00 -9.45
CA ALA A 79 2.68 1.91 -10.14
C ALA A 79 1.20 1.85 -9.71
N LYS A 80 0.32 1.41 -10.62
CA LYS A 80 -1.12 1.33 -10.34
C LYS A 80 -1.49 -0.11 -9.97
N PHE A 81 -2.25 -0.26 -8.90
CA PHE A 81 -2.72 -1.54 -8.38
C PHE A 81 -4.22 -1.51 -8.14
N ASP A 82 -4.83 -2.69 -8.14
CA ASP A 82 -6.23 -2.88 -7.81
C ASP A 82 -6.37 -3.54 -6.43
N PHE A 83 -6.77 -2.76 -5.43
CA PHE A 83 -6.95 -3.22 -4.06
C PHE A 83 -8.26 -3.98 -3.82
N CYS A 84 -9.14 -4.06 -4.84
CA CYS A 84 -10.32 -4.93 -4.80
C CYS A 84 -9.95 -6.41 -5.03
N GLU A 85 -8.74 -6.72 -5.49
CA GLU A 85 -8.28 -8.10 -5.66
C GLU A 85 -7.82 -8.68 -4.32
N ASP A 86 -8.23 -9.92 -4.05
CA ASP A 86 -7.79 -10.66 -2.88
C ASP A 86 -6.30 -11.03 -2.99
N GLY A 87 -5.57 -10.85 -1.90
CA GLY A 87 -4.16 -11.26 -1.80
C GLY A 87 -3.20 -10.42 -2.64
N LEU A 88 -3.52 -9.13 -2.84
CA LEU A 88 -2.64 -8.19 -3.52
C LEU A 88 -1.23 -8.18 -2.89
N GLU A 89 -0.20 -8.33 -3.72
CA GLU A 89 1.20 -8.22 -3.33
C GLU A 89 1.88 -7.07 -4.06
N LEU A 90 2.41 -6.14 -3.26
CA LEU A 90 3.18 -5.00 -3.73
C LEU A 90 4.67 -5.33 -3.62
N ASN A 91 5.35 -5.40 -4.77
CA ASN A 91 6.78 -5.63 -4.86
C ASN A 91 7.48 -4.34 -5.29
N PHE A 92 8.37 -3.83 -4.44
CA PHE A 92 9.14 -2.60 -4.64
C PHE A 92 10.59 -2.91 -5.01
#